data_AF-A0A2G5PIW5-F1
#
_entry.id   AF-A0A2G5PIW5-F1
#
_cell.length_a   1.000
_cell.length_b   1.000
_cell.length_c   1.000
_cell.angle_alpha   90.00
_cell.angle_beta   90.00
_cell.angle_gamma   90.00
#
_symmetry.space_group_name_H-M   'P 1'
#
loop_
_entity.id
_entity.type
_entity.pdbx_description
1 polymer ?
#
loop_
_entity_poly.entity_id
_entity_poly.type
_entity_poly.pdbx_seq_one_letter_code
_entity_poly.pdbx_strand_id
1 'polypeptide(L)'
;MSTPPPAESQARLFGMLPPGYPPDVCKPITPPKDAFAKVSCGKNVDPDGPPSATYALFPDKATARAAFDRIVKTSAPVDCPGRIQSPGPWHRNATPDQVSGMLLCAMQQGYPAVVWTNDDEQLVSVVQGEPQGPTLEQLYMWWSTHS
;
A
#
# COMPACT_ATOMS: atom_id res chain seq x y z
N MET A 1 -19.53 -14.84 -7.76
CA MET A 1 -18.14 -15.35 -7.63
C MET A 1 -17.96 -15.80 -6.19
N SER A 2 -17.46 -17.01 -5.97
CA SER A 2 -17.25 -17.55 -4.62
C SER A 2 -15.98 -16.94 -4.00
N THR A 3 -16.01 -16.61 -2.71
CA THR A 3 -14.82 -16.20 -1.95
C THR A 3 -13.77 -17.32 -1.98
N PRO A 4 -12.52 -17.06 -2.42
CA PRO A 4 -11.47 -18.07 -2.39
C PRO A 4 -11.18 -18.51 -0.94
N PRO A 5 -10.69 -19.74 -0.73
CA PRO A 5 -10.23 -20.17 0.58
C PRO A 5 -9.24 -19.18 1.21
N PRO A 6 -9.24 -18.99 2.54
CA PRO A 6 -8.33 -18.04 3.20
C PRO A 6 -6.85 -18.29 2.88
N ALA A 7 -6.43 -19.56 2.80
CA ALA A 7 -5.05 -19.93 2.48
C ALA A 7 -4.65 -19.54 1.04
N GLU A 8 -5.56 -19.68 0.08
CA GLU A 8 -5.33 -19.30 -1.33
C GLU A 8 -5.22 -17.78 -1.46
N SER A 9 -6.14 -17.04 -0.83
CA SER A 9 -6.11 -15.58 -0.79
C SER A 9 -4.83 -15.06 -0.14
N GLN A 10 -4.36 -15.72 0.93
CA GLN A 10 -3.12 -15.37 1.59
C GLN A 10 -1.90 -15.63 0.71
N ALA A 11 -1.84 -16.78 0.03
CA ALA A 11 -0.75 -17.09 -0.89
C ALA A 11 -0.70 -16.12 -2.07
N ARG A 12 -1.87 -15.77 -2.64
CA ARG A 12 -1.98 -14.73 -3.68
C ARG A 12 -1.43 -13.39 -3.20
N LEU A 13 -1.82 -12.96 -2.00
CA LEU A 13 -1.34 -11.71 -1.41
C LEU A 13 0.19 -11.72 -1.22
N PHE A 14 0.78 -12.81 -0.73
CA PHE A 14 2.24 -12.92 -0.60
C PHE A 14 2.97 -12.80 -1.94
N GLY A 15 2.40 -13.33 -3.02
CA GLY A 15 2.97 -13.21 -4.37
C GLY A 15 2.91 -11.80 -4.98
N MET A 16 2.18 -10.87 -4.35
CA MET A 16 2.01 -9.48 -4.79
C MET A 16 2.83 -8.48 -3.98
N LEU A 17 3.57 -8.94 -2.97
CA LEU A 17 4.34 -8.03 -2.13
C LEU A 17 5.52 -7.44 -2.91
N PRO A 18 5.81 -6.15 -2.74
CA PRO A 18 7.04 -5.55 -3.27
C PRO A 18 8.28 -6.33 -2.81
N PRO A 19 9.35 -6.38 -3.63
CA PRO A 19 10.63 -6.94 -3.21
C PRO A 19 11.24 -6.15 -2.03
N GLY A 20 12.32 -6.68 -1.46
CA GLY A 20 13.06 -6.04 -0.36
C GLY A 20 12.56 -6.40 1.04
N TYR A 21 11.55 -7.27 1.19
CA TYR A 21 11.19 -7.85 2.49
C TYR A 21 11.96 -9.17 2.73
N PRO A 22 12.76 -9.28 3.82
CA PRO A 22 13.37 -10.55 4.19
C PRO A 22 12.35 -11.64 4.49
N PRO A 23 12.77 -12.92 4.52
CA PRO A 23 11.93 -13.98 5.04
C PRO A 23 11.42 -13.64 6.46
N ASP A 24 10.18 -14.06 6.74
CA ASP A 24 9.52 -13.96 8.05
C ASP A 24 9.21 -12.54 8.60
N VAL A 25 9.57 -11.45 7.90
CA VAL A 25 9.17 -10.10 8.33
C VAL A 25 7.74 -9.77 7.96
N CYS A 26 7.16 -10.47 6.98
CA CYS A 26 5.77 -10.33 6.56
C CYS A 26 4.91 -11.46 7.14
N LYS A 27 3.93 -11.11 7.96
CA LYS A 27 3.07 -12.08 8.67
C LYS A 27 1.60 -11.84 8.36
N PRO A 28 0.80 -12.90 8.09
CA PRO A 28 -0.64 -12.77 7.97
C PRO A 28 -1.23 -12.16 9.24
N ILE A 29 -2.17 -11.24 9.07
CA ILE A 29 -2.95 -10.68 10.17
C ILE A 29 -4.43 -10.73 9.81
N THR A 30 -5.30 -10.59 10.81
CA THR A 30 -6.75 -10.62 10.59
C THR A 30 -7.15 -9.55 9.57
N PRO A 31 -7.72 -9.93 8.41
CA PRO A 31 -8.20 -8.96 7.45
C PRO A 31 -9.43 -8.21 7.99
N PRO A 32 -9.68 -6.97 7.55
CA PRO A 32 -10.97 -6.34 7.75
C PRO A 32 -12.08 -7.18 7.09
N LYS A 33 -13.33 -7.01 7.54
CA LYS A 33 -14.48 -7.85 7.12
C LYS A 33 -14.67 -7.94 5.61
N ASP A 34 -14.24 -6.92 4.88
CA ASP A 34 -14.40 -6.78 3.43
C ASP A 34 -13.15 -7.15 2.63
N ALA A 35 -12.07 -7.59 3.28
CA ALA A 35 -10.86 -8.10 2.62
C ALA A 35 -10.75 -9.63 2.74
N PHE A 36 -10.17 -10.26 1.72
CA PHE A 36 -9.90 -11.69 1.70
C PHE A 36 -8.63 -12.07 2.47
N ALA A 37 -7.62 -11.21 2.46
CA ALA A 37 -6.36 -11.44 3.15
C ALA A 37 -5.71 -10.11 3.55
N LYS A 38 -4.90 -10.15 4.60
CA LYS A 38 -4.08 -9.01 5.02
C LYS A 38 -2.76 -9.50 5.58
N VAL A 39 -1.69 -8.78 5.30
CA VAL A 39 -0.36 -9.05 5.84
C VAL A 39 0.22 -7.77 6.43
N SER A 40 0.97 -7.93 7.52
CA SER A 40 1.79 -6.87 8.12
C SER A 40 3.25 -7.23 7.91
N CYS A 41 4.00 -6.31 7.34
CA CYS A 41 5.43 -6.44 7.10
C CYS A 41 6.21 -5.51 8.01
N GLY A 42 7.34 -6.02 8.53
CA GLY A 42 8.37 -5.21 9.16
C GLY A 42 9.26 -4.51 8.12
N LYS A 43 10.49 -4.21 8.52
CA LYS A 43 11.43 -3.40 7.75
C LYS A 43 11.76 -4.01 6.39
N ASN A 44 11.60 -3.20 5.35
CA ASN A 44 12.17 -3.44 4.03
C ASN A 44 13.67 -3.11 4.05
N VAL A 45 14.50 -3.91 3.39
CA VAL A 45 15.98 -3.78 3.43
C VAL A 45 16.56 -2.87 2.35
N ASP A 46 15.74 -2.37 1.42
CA ASP A 46 16.19 -1.40 0.44
C ASP A 46 16.62 -0.10 1.13
N PRO A 47 17.56 0.66 0.55
CA PRO A 47 17.84 2.02 0.99
C PRO A 47 16.55 2.82 1.07
N ASP A 48 16.32 3.45 2.22
CA ASP A 48 15.12 4.26 2.48
C ASP A 48 13.78 3.52 2.38
N GLY A 49 13.83 2.17 2.36
CA GLY A 49 12.66 1.32 2.40
C GLY A 49 11.85 1.50 3.69
N PRO A 50 10.54 1.22 3.65
CA PRO A 50 9.68 1.46 4.79
C PRO A 50 10.03 0.56 5.99
N PRO A 51 10.03 1.10 7.21
CA PRO A 51 10.19 0.31 8.43
C PRO A 51 8.97 -0.58 8.71
N SER A 52 7.79 -0.21 8.19
CA SER A 52 6.58 -1.00 8.32
C SER A 52 5.66 -0.86 7.11
N ALA A 53 4.91 -1.92 6.83
CA ALA A 53 3.90 -1.89 5.78
C ALA A 53 2.72 -2.82 6.09
N THR A 54 1.55 -2.51 5.52
CA THR A 54 0.43 -3.44 5.46
C THR A 54 -0.12 -3.53 4.05
N TYR A 55 -0.52 -4.73 3.65
CA TYR A 55 -1.09 -5.00 2.34
C TYR A 55 -2.38 -5.79 2.54
N ALA A 56 -3.46 -5.39 1.87
CA ALA A 56 -4.77 -6.04 2.00
C ALA A 56 -5.36 -6.32 0.62
N LEU A 57 -5.77 -7.58 0.43
CA LEU A 57 -6.39 -8.07 -0.80
C LEU A 57 -7.91 -8.04 -0.68
N PHE A 58 -8.57 -7.43 -1.65
CA PHE A 58 -10.02 -7.24 -1.68
C PHE A 58 -10.68 -8.08 -2.78
N PRO A 59 -12.01 -8.32 -2.70
CA PRO A 59 -12.76 -9.04 -3.72
C PRO A 59 -12.77 -8.34 -5.09
N ASP A 60 -12.77 -7.02 -5.09
CA ASP A 60 -12.90 -6.20 -6.29
C ASP A 60 -12.34 -4.78 -6.08
N LYS A 61 -12.17 -4.07 -7.21
CA LYS A 61 -11.69 -2.69 -7.26
C LYS A 61 -12.56 -1.73 -6.44
N ALA A 62 -13.88 -1.91 -6.44
CA ALA A 62 -14.79 -1.01 -5.74
C ALA A 62 -14.61 -1.11 -4.21
N THR A 63 -14.41 -2.33 -3.71
CA THR A 63 -14.17 -2.59 -2.30
C THR A 63 -12.79 -2.10 -1.86
N ALA A 64 -11.75 -2.32 -2.68
CA ALA A 64 -10.42 -1.75 -2.45
C ALA A 64 -10.48 -0.21 -2.41
N ARG A 65 -11.20 0.41 -3.35
CA ARG A 65 -11.38 1.86 -3.39
C ARG A 65 -12.13 2.38 -2.16
N ALA A 66 -13.20 1.70 -1.74
CA ALA A 66 -13.93 2.06 -0.52
C ALA A 66 -13.05 1.96 0.73
N ALA A 67 -12.15 0.98 0.80
CA ALA A 67 -11.17 0.85 1.88
C ALA A 67 -10.15 1.99 1.86
N PHE A 68 -9.61 2.34 0.69
CA PHE A 68 -8.75 3.50 0.50
C PHE A 68 -9.44 4.80 0.96
N ASP A 69 -10.68 5.03 0.54
CA ASP A 69 -11.42 6.25 0.90
C ASP A 69 -11.67 6.35 2.42
N ARG A 70 -11.81 5.22 3.12
CA ARG A 70 -11.84 5.21 4.60
C ARG A 70 -10.51 5.61 5.19
N ILE A 71 -9.39 5.14 4.63
CA ILE A 71 -8.04 5.53 5.08
C ILE A 71 -7.82 7.04 4.86
N VAL A 72 -8.23 7.58 3.71
CA VAL A 72 -8.15 9.03 3.42
C VAL A 72 -8.87 9.83 4.51
N LYS A 73 -10.10 9.44 4.88
CA LYS A 73 -10.91 10.15 5.89
C LYS A 73 -10.28 10.17 7.28
N THR A 74 -9.43 9.21 7.61
CA THR A 74 -8.75 9.10 8.92
C THR A 74 -7.29 9.52 8.88
N SER A 75 -6.81 9.99 7.72
CA SER A 75 -5.42 10.45 7.53
C SER A 75 -5.36 11.98 7.53
N ALA A 76 -4.16 12.54 7.63
CA ALA A 76 -3.90 13.94 7.32
C ALA A 76 -3.19 14.01 5.94
N PRO A 77 -3.93 14.18 4.83
CA PRO A 77 -3.33 14.25 3.50
C PRO A 77 -2.37 15.43 3.40
N VAL A 78 -1.27 15.21 2.69
CA VAL A 78 -0.31 16.25 2.29
C VAL A 78 0.02 16.05 0.83
N ASP A 79 0.46 17.10 0.15
CA ASP A 79 0.92 16.96 -1.24
C ASP A 79 2.05 15.93 -1.31
N CYS A 80 1.97 15.07 -2.33
CA CYS A 80 3.06 14.16 -2.64
C CYS A 80 4.28 14.94 -3.14
N PRO A 81 5.51 14.40 -2.94
CA PRO A 81 6.73 14.98 -3.47
C PRO A 81 6.61 15.39 -4.95
N GLY A 82 7.17 16.55 -5.30
CA GLY A 82 6.95 17.18 -6.61
C GLY A 82 5.71 18.08 -6.69
N ARG A 83 5.06 18.41 -5.55
CA ARG A 83 3.82 19.22 -5.48
C ARG A 83 2.64 18.55 -6.21
N ILE A 84 2.59 17.22 -6.13
CA ILE A 84 1.52 16.44 -6.73
C ILE A 84 0.36 16.41 -5.74
N GLN A 85 -0.83 16.84 -6.19
CA GLN A 85 -2.03 16.86 -5.35
C GLN A 85 -2.38 15.45 -4.86
N SER A 86 -2.67 15.35 -3.57
CA SER A 86 -2.97 14.10 -2.87
C SER A 86 -4.32 14.19 -2.12
N PRO A 87 -5.18 13.17 -2.18
CA PRO A 87 -5.05 11.96 -3.00
C PRO A 87 -5.32 12.21 -4.49
N GLY A 88 -4.76 11.37 -5.36
CA GLY A 88 -4.91 11.48 -6.81
C GLY A 88 -4.67 10.15 -7.55
N PRO A 89 -4.99 10.05 -8.85
CA PRO A 89 -4.69 8.86 -9.63
C PRO A 89 -3.18 8.68 -9.79
N TRP A 90 -2.70 7.44 -9.81
CA TRP A 90 -1.32 7.11 -10.17
C TRP A 90 -1.28 6.14 -11.35
N HIS A 91 -0.12 6.11 -12.01
CA HIS A 91 0.12 5.34 -13.23
C HIS A 91 1.45 4.59 -13.07
N ARG A 92 1.52 3.36 -13.57
CA ARG A 92 2.79 2.65 -13.69
C ARG A 92 3.68 3.32 -14.73
N ASN A 93 4.98 3.28 -14.51
CA ASN A 93 5.97 3.75 -15.48
C ASN A 93 5.86 3.02 -16.84
N ALA A 94 5.49 1.73 -16.83
CA ALA A 94 5.33 0.93 -18.04
C ALA A 94 4.05 1.26 -18.84
N THR A 95 3.03 1.84 -18.19
CA THR A 95 1.73 2.16 -18.79
C THR A 95 1.25 3.55 -18.33
N PRO A 96 1.95 4.63 -18.73
CA PRO A 96 1.70 5.97 -18.21
C PRO A 96 0.33 6.54 -18.60
N ASP A 97 -0.29 6.03 -19.67
CA ASP A 97 -1.60 6.47 -20.14
C ASP A 97 -2.77 5.74 -19.45
N GLN A 98 -2.49 4.75 -18.59
CA GLN A 98 -3.49 3.95 -17.90
C GLN A 98 -3.42 4.18 -16.38
N VAL A 99 -4.51 4.69 -15.81
CA VAL A 99 -4.67 4.80 -14.35
C VAL A 99 -4.56 3.41 -13.74
N SER A 100 -3.55 3.24 -12.88
CA SER A 100 -3.25 1.97 -12.20
C SER A 100 -3.89 1.87 -10.81
N GLY A 101 -4.27 3.02 -10.26
CA GLY A 101 -5.03 3.13 -9.03
C GLY A 101 -5.00 4.53 -8.45
N MET A 102 -5.14 4.61 -7.14
CA MET A 102 -5.22 5.87 -6.39
C MET A 102 -4.12 5.93 -5.35
N LEU A 103 -3.51 7.11 -5.20
CA LEU A 103 -2.38 7.38 -4.33
C LEU A 103 -2.75 8.43 -3.30
N LEU A 104 -2.27 8.26 -2.08
CA LEU A 104 -2.35 9.20 -0.97
C LEU A 104 -0.98 9.30 -0.32
N CYS A 105 -0.41 10.50 -0.33
CA CYS A 105 0.62 10.89 0.62
C CYS A 105 -0.05 11.53 1.83
N ALA A 106 0.36 11.12 3.03
CA ALA A 106 -0.25 11.59 4.27
C ALA A 106 0.73 11.57 5.44
N MET A 107 0.34 12.24 6.52
CA MET A 107 0.88 12.00 7.85
C MET A 107 -0.12 11.14 8.64
N GLN A 108 0.31 9.96 9.07
CA GLN A 108 -0.46 9.05 9.92
C GLN A 108 0.21 8.92 11.28
N GLN A 109 -0.52 9.29 12.34
CA GLN A 109 -0.01 9.27 13.72
C GLN A 109 1.31 10.05 13.90
N GLY A 110 1.51 11.10 13.10
CA GLY A 110 2.74 11.92 13.11
C GLY A 110 3.87 11.40 12.22
N TYR A 111 3.70 10.26 11.54
CA TYR A 111 4.69 9.68 10.64
C TYR A 111 4.28 9.77 9.17
N PRO A 112 5.25 9.92 8.24
CA PRO A 112 4.94 9.93 6.82
C PRO A 112 4.39 8.58 6.39
N ALA A 113 3.39 8.59 5.52
CA ALA A 113 2.79 7.41 4.95
C ALA A 113 2.52 7.60 3.46
N VAL A 114 2.73 6.53 2.70
CA VAL A 114 2.28 6.42 1.31
C VAL A 114 1.28 5.27 1.24
N VAL A 115 0.09 5.58 0.76
CA VAL A 115 -1.02 4.63 0.64
C VAL A 115 -1.44 4.59 -0.80
N TRP A 116 -1.62 3.40 -1.37
CA TRP A 116 -2.09 3.29 -2.75
C TRP A 116 -3.00 2.09 -2.95
N THR A 117 -3.85 2.19 -3.98
CA THR A 117 -4.56 1.03 -4.55
C THR A 117 -3.81 0.49 -5.75
N ASN A 118 -3.87 -0.81 -5.98
CA ASN A 118 -3.58 -1.42 -7.27
C ASN A 118 -4.87 -2.06 -7.78
N ASP A 119 -5.45 -1.45 -8.81
CA ASP A 119 -6.81 -1.76 -9.24
C ASP A 119 -6.92 -3.15 -9.90
N ASP A 120 -5.90 -3.53 -10.68
CA ASP A 120 -5.83 -4.82 -11.36
C ASP A 120 -5.59 -5.99 -10.38
N GLU A 121 -4.95 -5.70 -9.24
CA GLU A 121 -4.69 -6.68 -8.18
C GLU A 121 -5.71 -6.65 -7.03
N GLN A 122 -6.61 -5.65 -7.02
CA GLN A 122 -7.54 -5.40 -5.92
C GLN A 122 -6.83 -5.21 -4.57
N LEU A 123 -5.68 -4.54 -4.60
CA LEU A 123 -4.81 -4.36 -3.45
C LEU A 123 -4.98 -2.96 -2.86
N VAL A 124 -4.92 -2.85 -1.53
CA VAL A 124 -4.60 -1.61 -0.84
C VAL A 124 -3.32 -1.82 -0.05
N SER A 125 -2.35 -0.94 -0.29
CA SER A 125 -1.03 -0.97 0.34
C SER A 125 -0.83 0.28 1.15
N VAL A 126 -0.22 0.14 2.32
CA VAL A 126 0.15 1.22 3.23
C VAL A 126 1.60 0.98 3.62
N VAL A 127 2.46 1.95 3.34
CA VAL A 127 3.82 1.99 3.91
C VAL A 127 3.92 3.19 4.83
N GLN A 128 4.54 3.01 5.98
CA GLN A 128 4.61 4.04 7.02
C GLN A 128 6.02 4.15 7.55
N GLY A 129 6.49 5.38 7.70
CA GLY A 129 7.74 5.71 8.36
C GLY A 129 7.66 5.56 9.88
N GLU A 130 8.76 5.89 10.55
CA GLU A 130 8.89 5.82 12.00
C GLU A 130 9.75 6.99 12.50
N PRO A 131 9.87 7.24 13.82
CA PRO A 131 10.79 8.25 14.33
C PRO A 131 12.22 7.99 13.82
N GLN A 132 12.86 9.01 13.26
CA GLN A 132 14.22 8.90 12.67
C GLN A 132 14.30 7.92 11.48
N GLY A 133 13.17 7.51 10.93
CA GLY A 133 13.06 6.70 9.71
C GLY A 133 13.04 7.54 8.44
N PRO A 134 12.66 6.93 7.29
CA PRO A 134 12.61 7.63 6.01
C PRO A 134 11.59 8.77 6.04
N THR A 135 11.95 9.86 5.38
CA THR A 135 11.06 10.99 5.11
C THR A 135 9.94 10.60 4.13
N LEU A 136 8.92 11.46 3.98
CA LEU A 136 7.90 11.25 2.95
C LEU A 136 8.49 11.19 1.53
N GLU A 137 9.49 12.02 1.24
CA GLU A 137 10.17 12.05 -0.05
C GLU A 137 10.86 10.70 -0.34
N GLN A 138 11.56 10.17 0.64
CA GLN A 138 12.20 8.87 0.59
C GLN A 138 11.21 7.71 0.41
N LEU A 139 10.13 7.68 1.19
CA LEU A 139 9.08 6.66 1.03
C LEU A 139 8.40 6.73 -0.33
N TYR A 140 8.15 7.94 -0.83
CA TYR A 140 7.56 8.14 -2.15
C TYR A 140 8.49 7.67 -3.27
N MET A 141 9.80 7.96 -3.18
CA MET A 141 10.78 7.45 -4.13
C MET A 141 10.84 5.92 -4.10
N TRP A 142 10.87 5.30 -2.93
CA TRP A 142 10.80 3.84 -2.80
C TRP A 142 9.52 3.29 -3.46
N TRP A 143 8.36 3.88 -3.16
CA TRP A 143 7.09 3.48 -3.77
C TRP A 143 7.10 3.58 -5.30
N SER A 144 7.70 4.64 -5.86
CA SER A 144 7.73 4.86 -7.31
C SER A 144 8.51 3.80 -8.10
N THR A 145 9.37 3.03 -7.44
CA THR A 145 10.13 1.92 -8.05
C THR A 145 9.55 0.54 -7.73
N HIS A 146 8.55 0.47 -6.85
CA HIS A 146 7.96 -0.75 -6.29
C HIS A 146 6.45 -0.89 -6.55
N SER A 147 5.85 0.02 -7.32
CA SER A 147 4.40 0.12 -7.53
C SER A 147 3.90 -0.38 -8.87
#